data_AF-A0A9Q4B2S1-F1
#
_entry.id   AF-A0A9Q4B2S1-F1
#
_cell.length_a   1.000
_cell.length_b   1.000
_cell.length_c   1.000
_cell.angle_alpha   90.00
_cell.angle_beta   90.00
_cell.angle_gamma   90.00
#
_symmetry.space_group_name_H-M   'P 1'
#
loop_
_entity.id
_entity.type
_entity.pdbx_description
1 polymer ?
#
loop_
_entity_poly.entity_id
_entity_poly.type
_entity_poly.pdbx_seq_one_letter_code
_entity_poly.pdbx_strand_id
1 'polypeptide(L)' 'MANAKEKQIAFYMTQRSSEELDKIQEIFAEKEGRVTKAYVLNQAIYHYYKYIKDYYGISDDNEE' A
#
# COMPACT_ATOMS: atom_id res chain seq x y z
N MET A 1 -12.62 14.63 -5.62
CA MET A 1 -13.01 14.99 -4.24
C MET A 1 -12.57 13.84 -3.36
N ALA A 2 -11.74 14.08 -2.35
CA ALA A 2 -11.30 13.03 -1.44
C ALA A 2 -12.52 12.46 -0.71
N ASN A 3 -12.61 11.13 -0.65
CA ASN A 3 -13.70 10.45 0.01
C ASN A 3 -13.60 10.70 1.53
N ALA A 4 -14.71 10.80 2.26
CA ALA A 4 -14.68 11.10 3.71
C ALA A 4 -13.92 10.05 4.56
N LYS A 5 -13.54 8.93 3.95
CA LYS A 5 -12.75 7.84 4.55
C LYS A 5 -11.27 7.84 4.17
N GLU A 6 -10.83 8.71 3.26
CA GLU A 6 -9.45 8.78 2.80
C GLU A 6 -8.66 9.79 3.65
N LYS A 7 -7.57 9.32 4.26
CA LYS A 7 -6.61 10.19 4.96
C LYS A 7 -5.38 10.40 4.07
N GLN A 8 -5.04 11.67 3.83
CA GLN A 8 -3.79 12.01 3.14
C GLN A 8 -2.62 11.92 4.12
N ILE A 9 -1.57 11.19 3.73
CA ILE A 9 -0.34 11.04 4.51
C ILE A 9 0.82 11.51 3.64
N ALA A 10 1.62 12.43 4.15
CA ALA A 10 2.90 12.82 3.56
C ALA A 10 4.03 12.12 4.32
N PHE A 11 4.98 11.53 3.59
CA PHE A 11 6.13 10.85 4.19
C PHE A 11 7.35 10.97 3.27
N TYR A 12 8.53 10.78 3.87
CA TYR A 12 9.80 10.75 3.15
C TYR A 12 10.17 9.30 2.81
N MET A 13 10.75 9.11 1.63
CA MET A 13 11.33 7.83 1.21
C MET A 13 12.71 8.05 0.61
N THR A 14 13.52 7.00 0.61
CA THR A 14 14.82 7.04 -0.07
C THR A 14 14.62 7.17 -1.58
N GLN A 15 15.61 7.73 -2.28
CA GLN A 15 15.59 7.78 -3.74
C GLN A 15 15.40 6.39 -4.35
N ARG A 16 16.13 5.40 -3.83
CA ARG A 16 16.01 4.00 -4.26
C ARG A 16 14.57 3.48 -4.13
N SER A 17 13.92 3.71 -2.98
CA SER A 17 12.54 3.26 -2.77
C SER A 17 11.55 3.97 -3.69
N SER A 18 11.80 5.24 -4.05
CA SER A 18 10.98 5.95 -5.05
C SER A 18 11.12 5.33 -6.43
N GLU A 19 12.35 5.03 -6.86
CA GLU A 19 12.60 4.39 -8.16
C GLU A 19 12.02 2.98 -8.24
N GLU A 20 12.07 2.22 -7.14
CA GLU A 20 11.41 0.91 -7.04
C GLU A 20 9.88 1.03 -7.12
N LEU A 21 9.29 2.03 -6.46
CA LEU A 21 7.85 2.31 -6.53
C LEU A 21 7.40 2.66 -7.95
N ASP A 22 8.18 3.46 -8.68
CA ASP A 22 7.91 3.79 -10.08
C ASP A 22 7.86 2.54 -10.95
N LYS A 23 8.88 1.68 -10.86
CA LYS A 23 8.95 0.42 -11.63
C LYS A 23 7.79 -0.52 -11.31
N ILE A 24 7.41 -0.64 -10.04
CA ILE A 24 6.27 -1.47 -9.65
C ILE A 24 4.97 -0.89 -10.21
N GLN A 25 4.79 0.43 -10.15
CA GLN A 25 3.61 1.07 -10.71
C GLN A 25 3.48 0.80 -12.21
N GLU A 26 4.59 0.85 -12.96
CA GLU A 26 4.63 0.50 -14.40
C GLU A 26 4.17 -0.94 -14.65
N ILE A 27 4.69 -1.91 -13.88
CA ILE A 27 4.29 -3.32 -14.01
C ILE A 27 2.79 -3.52 -13.78
N PHE A 28 2.24 -2.89 -12.73
CA PHE A 28 0.81 -2.96 -12.46
C PHE A 28 0.00 -2.26 -13.56
N ALA A 29 0.47 -1.11 -14.06
CA ALA A 29 -0.16 -0.39 -15.16
C ALA A 29 -0.28 -1.25 -16.42
N GLU A 30 0.74 -2.05 -16.73
CA GLU A 30 0.77 -2.95 -17.88
C GLU A 30 -0.15 -4.17 -17.70
N LYS A 31 -0.20 -4.75 -16.50
CA LYS A 31 -0.88 -6.03 -16.26
C LYS A 31 -2.34 -5.90 -15.83
N GLU A 32 -2.63 -4.90 -15.00
CA GLU A 32 -3.92 -4.73 -14.31
C GLU A 32 -4.64 -3.45 -14.75
N GLY A 33 -4.01 -2.66 -15.61
CA GLY A 33 -4.47 -1.33 -16.00
C GLY A 33 -3.97 -0.24 -15.06
N ARG A 34 -4.31 1.01 -15.36
CA ARG A 34 -3.69 2.19 -14.75
C ARG A 34 -3.93 2.27 -13.24
N VAL A 35 -2.89 2.00 -12.45
CA VAL A 35 -2.88 2.18 -10.98
C VAL A 35 -2.08 3.42 -10.55
N THR A 36 -2.34 3.93 -9.35
CA THR A 36 -1.59 5.05 -8.75
C THR A 36 -0.48 4.54 -7.82
N LYS A 37 0.54 5.36 -7.56
CA LYS A 37 1.53 5.08 -6.51
C LYS A 37 0.89 4.81 -5.14
N ALA A 38 -0.16 5.55 -4.82
CA ALA A 38 -0.91 5.38 -3.58
C ALA A 38 -1.54 3.99 -3.49
N TYR A 39 -2.06 3.46 -4.60
CA TYR A 39 -2.56 2.08 -4.65
C TYR A 39 -1.47 1.06 -4.32
N VAL A 40 -0.29 1.17 -4.95
CA VAL A 40 0.84 0.27 -4.72
C VAL A 40 1.28 0.32 -3.25
N LEU A 41 1.40 1.52 -2.68
CA LEU A 41 1.75 1.72 -1.28
C LEU A 41 0.70 1.10 -0.33
N ASN A 42 -0.58 1.28 -0.62
CA ASN A 42 -1.65 0.70 0.18
C ASN A 42 -1.62 -0.83 0.16
N GLN A 43 -1.38 -1.43 -1.01
CA GLN A 43 -1.21 -2.89 -1.12
C GLN A 43 0.01 -3.37 -0.32
N ALA A 44 1.15 -2.69 -0.43
CA ALA A 44 2.34 -3.03 0.32
C ALA A 44 2.11 -2.98 1.85
N ILE A 45 1.45 -1.92 2.34
CA ILE A 45 1.08 -1.78 3.75
C ILE A 45 0.14 -2.91 4.18
N TYR A 46 -0.90 -3.20 3.38
CA TYR A 46 -1.87 -4.25 3.68
C TYR A 46 -1.19 -5.62 3.81
N HIS A 47 -0.35 -5.99 2.84
CA HIS A 47 0.38 -7.25 2.88
C HIS A 47 1.36 -7.34 4.06
N TYR A 48 2.04 -6.24 4.39
CA TYR A 48 2.92 -6.19 5.55
C TYR A 48 2.14 -6.35 6.86
N TYR A 49 0.99 -5.69 7.00
CA TYR A 49 0.14 -5.83 8.18
C TYR A 49 -0.39 -7.24 8.33
N LYS A 50 -0.80 -7.89 7.24
CA LYS A 50 -1.17 -9.30 7.27
C LYS A 50 -0.04 -10.17 7.81
N TYR A 51 1.17 -10.00 7.27
CA TYR A 51 2.36 -10.69 7.77
C TYR A 51 2.60 -10.47 9.27
N ILE A 52 2.49 -9.22 9.74
CA ILE A 52 2.68 -8.87 11.16
C ILE A 52 1.62 -9.54 12.03
N LYS A 53 0.34 -9.50 11.63
CA LYS A 53 -0.74 -10.17 12.38
C LYS A 53 -0.50 -11.67 12.48
N ASP A 54 -0.18 -12.31 11.36
CA ASP A 54 0.12 -13.74 11.30
C ASP A 54 1.34 -14.08 12.16
N TYR A 55 2.40 -13.27 12.10
CA TYR A 55 3.65 -13.49 12.84
C TYR A 55 3.47 -13.34 14.36
N TYR A 56 2.68 -12.38 14.81
CA TYR A 56 2.45 -12.12 16.24
C TYR A 56 1.19 -12.79 16.80
N GLY A 57 0.43 -13.54 15.98
CA GLY A 57 -0.80 -14.20 16.39
C GLY A 57 -1.91 -13.22 16.78
N ILE A 58 -1.95 -12.04 16.16
CA ILE A 58 -2.99 -11.04 16.40
C ILE A 58 -4.21 -11.46 15.58
N SER A 59 -5.26 -11.95 16.24
CA SER A 59 -6.57 -12.14 15.61
C SER A 59 -7.21 -10.79 15.34
N ASP A 60 -7.93 -10.70 14.22
CA ASP A 60 -8.85 -9.58 13.97
C ASP A 60 -10.06 -9.70 14.90
N ASP A 61 -9.84 -9.46 16.19
CA ASP A 61 -10.89 -9.21 17.15
C ASP A 61 -11.44 -7.81 16.83
N ASN A 62 -12.50 -7.77 16.01
CA ASN A 62 -13.51 -6.70 15.83
C ASN A 62 -13.90 -6.54 14.35
N GLU A 63 -14.78 -7.42 13.86
CA GLU A 63 -15.83 -7.02 12.92
C GLU A 63 -17.13 -6.85 13.75
N GLU A 64 -17.30 -5.67 14.35
CA GLU A 64 -18.65 -5.10 14.61
C GLU A 64 -18.97 -4.06 13.54
#